data_AF-A0A0R3W6I2-F1
#
_entry.id   AF-A0A0R3W6I2-F1
#
_cell.length_a   1.000
_cell.length_b   1.000
_cell.length_c   1.000
_cell.angle_alpha   90.00
_cell.angle_beta   90.00
_cell.angle_gamma   90.00
#
_symmetry.space_group_name_H-M   'P 1'
#
loop_
_entity.id
_entity.type
_entity.pdbx_description
1 polymer ?
#
loop_
_entity_poly.entity_id
_entity_poly.type
_entity_poly.pdbx_seq_one_letter_code
_entity_poly.pdbx_strand_id
1 'polypeptide(L)'
;MDDNLVLRRLCAVVKYDILQEIILSLEYENACGGLSPNEEELLIICRESWTDCHMGTSTSSQIRRLHNSEIRDLFWSRFEEKIDEKLAAIGEDFVHVEDPEAINQFNKVQLSKICRLATRLTELASETVSTQQELFDRRATLQKDLMFVLGKVLGREVKVLVARAANLEEEINARLLQPSQRSNDLRCTYEWLTREKAELEERVSKLTDLLNTYDAHKQHFLELACRKADAQRQMDFIRQLKESVPSASKRQSPNEVDLTDDVEKPKQRFLYTNL
;
A
#
# COMPACT_ATOMS: atom_id res chain seq x y z
N MET A 1 12.02 -36.32 79.12
CA MET A 1 11.74 -35.75 77.80
C MET A 1 12.27 -34.34 77.82
N ASP A 2 13.02 -33.93 76.81
CA ASP A 2 13.71 -32.62 76.82
C ASP A 2 12.71 -31.48 76.62
N ASP A 3 12.19 -30.93 77.72
CA ASP A 3 11.35 -29.72 77.72
C ASP A 3 12.02 -28.55 76.96
N ASN A 4 13.35 -28.56 76.92
CA ASN A 4 14.19 -27.61 76.19
C ASN A 4 14.02 -27.71 74.66
N LEU A 5 13.72 -28.90 74.13
CA LEU A 5 13.56 -29.13 72.69
C LEU A 5 12.16 -28.72 72.21
N VAL A 6 11.15 -28.93 73.05
CA VAL A 6 9.78 -28.45 72.84
C VAL A 6 9.76 -26.92 72.88
N LEU A 7 10.39 -26.31 73.91
CA LEU A 7 10.49 -24.86 74.02
C LEU A 7 11.18 -24.23 72.81
N ARG A 8 12.29 -24.81 72.34
CA ARG A 8 12.99 -24.33 71.13
C ARG A 8 12.13 -24.40 69.88
N ARG A 9 11.36 -25.48 69.69
CA ARG A 9 10.43 -25.61 68.57
C ARG A 9 9.31 -24.58 68.65
N LEU A 10 8.73 -24.39 69.83
CA LEU A 10 7.67 -23.40 70.04
C LEU A 10 8.17 -21.99 69.76
N CYS A 11 9.35 -21.62 70.28
CA CYS A 11 9.98 -20.33 70.00
C CYS A 11 10.28 -20.14 68.51
N ALA A 12 10.65 -21.20 67.78
CA ALA A 12 10.90 -21.11 66.35
C ALA A 12 9.61 -20.85 65.55
N VAL A 13 8.51 -21.51 65.91
CA VAL A 13 7.20 -21.29 65.29
C VAL A 13 6.72 -19.86 65.54
N VAL A 14 6.78 -19.39 66.79
CA VAL A 14 6.37 -18.02 67.14
C VAL A 14 7.18 -16.97 66.38
N LYS A 15 8.52 -17.15 66.30
CA LYS A 15 9.38 -16.24 65.54
C LYS A 15 9.05 -16.22 64.05
N TYR A 16 8.69 -17.38 63.51
CA TYR A 16 8.34 -17.53 62.11
C TYR A 16 6.97 -16.88 61.79
N ASP A 17 5.98 -17.06 62.66
CA ASP A 17 4.65 -16.45 62.53
C ASP A 17 4.75 -14.92 62.60
N ILE A 18 5.52 -14.39 63.57
CA ILE A 18 5.77 -12.94 63.69
C ILE A 18 6.46 -12.41 62.43
N LEU A 19 7.48 -13.12 61.92
CA LEU A 19 8.17 -12.71 60.69
C LEU A 19 7.21 -12.65 59.49
N GLN A 20 6.31 -13.63 59.35
CA GLN A 20 5.31 -13.64 58.31
C GLN A 20 4.35 -12.44 58.42
N GLU A 21 3.92 -12.10 59.64
CA GLU A 21 3.04 -10.95 59.88
C GLU A 21 3.73 -9.60 59.59
N ILE A 22 5.02 -9.47 59.91
CA ILE A 22 5.81 -8.28 59.55
C ILE A 22 5.86 -8.11 58.04
N ILE A 23 6.15 -9.18 57.29
CA ILE A 23 6.18 -9.15 55.82
C ILE A 23 4.82 -8.71 55.28
N LEU A 24 3.73 -9.31 55.76
CA LEU A 24 2.38 -8.96 55.32
C LEU A 24 1.99 -7.52 55.66
N SER A 25 2.43 -7.01 56.81
CA SER A 25 2.18 -5.62 57.22
C SER A 25 2.92 -4.64 56.30
N LEU A 26 4.20 -4.90 56.02
CA LEU A 26 5.00 -4.10 55.08
C LEU A 26 4.45 -4.17 53.65
N GLU A 27 3.98 -5.34 53.19
CA GLU A 27 3.32 -5.51 51.89
C GLU A 27 2.06 -4.65 51.76
N TYR A 28 1.25 -4.64 52.81
CA TYR A 28 0.03 -3.85 52.86
C TYR A 28 0.34 -2.34 52.81
N GLU A 29 1.28 -1.88 53.65
CA GLU A 29 1.71 -0.47 53.67
C GLU A 29 2.36 -0.05 52.34
N ASN A 30 3.11 -0.94 51.69
CA ASN A 30 3.67 -0.74 50.36
C ASN A 30 2.58 -0.57 49.30
N ALA A 31 1.54 -1.41 49.32
CA ALA A 31 0.40 -1.30 48.43
C ALA A 31 -0.39 0.02 48.63
N CYS A 32 -0.36 0.57 49.84
CA CYS A 32 -0.93 1.88 50.16
C CYS A 32 0.00 3.07 49.86
N GLY A 33 1.24 2.82 49.42
CA GLY A 33 2.24 3.85 49.13
C GLY A 33 2.77 4.58 50.36
N GLY A 34 2.71 3.93 51.53
CA GLY A 34 3.05 4.53 52.83
C GLY A 34 4.45 4.21 53.35
N LEU A 35 5.24 3.41 52.64
CA LEU A 35 6.58 3.02 53.10
C LEU A 35 7.63 4.11 52.88
N SER A 36 8.52 4.27 53.85
CA SER A 36 9.76 5.01 53.67
C SER A 36 10.77 4.21 52.83
N PRO A 37 11.78 4.87 52.21
CA PRO A 37 12.80 4.18 51.42
C PRO A 37 13.54 3.06 52.18
N ASN A 38 13.74 3.24 53.50
CA ASN A 38 14.37 2.23 54.36
C ASN A 38 13.44 1.04 54.64
N GLU A 39 12.12 1.26 54.70
CA GLU A 39 11.13 0.19 54.87
C GLU A 39 10.88 -0.58 53.57
N GLU A 40 10.96 0.10 52.42
CA GLU A 40 10.96 -0.56 51.11
C GLU A 40 12.18 -1.48 50.96
N GLU A 41 13.37 -1.02 51.35
CA GLU A 41 14.58 -1.85 51.34
C GLU A 41 14.47 -3.02 52.34
N LEU A 42 13.88 -2.80 53.51
CA LEU A 42 13.59 -3.87 54.47
C LEU A 42 12.65 -4.94 53.88
N LEU A 43 11.56 -4.52 53.23
CA LEU A 43 10.60 -5.43 52.61
C LEU A 43 11.26 -6.28 51.52
N ILE A 44 12.13 -5.69 50.69
CA ILE A 44 12.89 -6.42 49.67
C ILE A 44 13.79 -7.48 50.32
N ILE A 45 14.56 -7.12 51.36
CA ILE A 45 15.44 -8.05 52.08
C ILE A 45 14.63 -9.20 52.69
N CYS A 46 13.48 -8.92 53.30
CA CYS A 46 12.61 -9.94 53.89
C CYS A 46 11.99 -10.86 52.84
N ARG A 47 11.55 -10.33 51.68
CA ARG A 47 11.02 -11.14 50.56
C ARG A 47 12.07 -12.08 49.99
N GLU A 48 13.28 -11.58 49.75
CA GLU A 48 14.41 -12.38 49.25
C GLU A 48 14.73 -13.50 50.24
N SER A 49 14.89 -13.16 51.53
CA SER A 49 15.19 -14.13 52.58
C SER A 49 14.08 -15.18 52.75
N TRP A 50 12.81 -14.76 52.69
CA TRP A 50 11.65 -15.66 52.80
C TRP A 50 11.55 -16.60 51.60
N THR A 51 11.77 -16.09 50.40
CA THR A 51 11.73 -16.89 49.16
C THR A 51 12.86 -17.92 49.16
N ASP A 52 14.07 -17.53 49.56
CA ASP A 52 15.22 -18.43 49.64
C ASP A 52 15.01 -19.56 50.66
N CYS A 53 14.42 -19.26 51.82
CA CYS A 53 14.11 -20.26 52.84
C CYS A 53 13.10 -21.33 52.38
N HIS A 54 12.17 -21.00 51.48
CA HIS A 54 11.03 -21.86 51.15
C HIS A 54 11.12 -22.50 49.76
N MET A 55 11.78 -21.82 48.83
CA MET A 55 11.93 -22.29 47.45
C MET A 55 13.26 -23.02 47.21
N GLY A 56 14.18 -23.00 48.19
CA GLY A 56 15.44 -23.76 48.13
C GLY A 56 16.38 -23.31 47.01
N THR A 57 16.18 -22.10 46.48
CA THR A 57 17.03 -21.49 45.47
C THR A 57 18.37 -21.13 46.11
N SER A 58 19.29 -22.10 46.12
CA SER A 58 20.71 -21.89 46.44
C SER A 58 21.40 -21.10 45.32
N THR A 59 20.86 -19.94 44.96
CA THR A 59 21.63 -18.94 44.25
C THR A 59 22.49 -18.27 45.30
N SER A 60 23.80 -18.42 45.16
CA SER A 60 24.81 -17.64 45.88
C SER A 60 24.71 -16.15 45.49
N SER A 61 23.57 -15.52 45.68
CA SER A 61 23.46 -14.08 45.86
C SER A 61 23.85 -13.81 47.30
N GLN A 62 24.83 -12.95 47.49
CA GLN A 62 25.10 -12.35 48.78
C GLN A 62 23.75 -11.87 49.32
N ILE A 63 23.17 -12.57 50.32
CA ILE A 63 22.16 -11.98 51.19
C ILE A 63 22.77 -10.64 51.54
N ARG A 64 22.14 -9.54 51.13
CA ARG A 64 22.51 -8.22 51.62
C ARG A 64 22.33 -8.33 53.12
N ARG A 65 23.40 -8.72 53.82
CA ARG A 65 23.44 -8.65 55.27
C ARG A 65 23.01 -7.23 55.56
N LEU A 66 22.13 -7.04 56.53
CA LEU A 66 21.71 -5.72 57.00
C LEU A 66 22.97 -4.98 57.48
N HIS A 67 23.69 -4.38 56.54
CA HIS A 67 24.92 -3.62 56.75
C HIS A 67 24.56 -2.19 57.13
N ASN A 68 23.36 -1.74 56.77
CA ASN A 68 22.76 -0.52 57.28
C ASN A 68 22.16 -0.79 58.68
N SER A 69 22.71 -0.14 59.70
CA SER A 69 22.23 -0.24 61.08
C SER A 69 20.79 0.23 61.21
N GLU A 70 20.37 1.23 60.45
CA GLU A 70 19.03 1.81 60.52
C GLU A 70 17.95 0.81 60.08
N ILE A 71 18.21 0.05 59.01
CA ILE A 71 17.28 -0.98 58.50
C ILE A 71 17.16 -2.15 59.49
N ARG A 72 18.25 -2.47 60.20
CA ARG A 72 18.25 -3.51 61.23
C ARG A 72 17.47 -3.08 62.46
N ASP A 73 17.64 -1.84 62.87
CA ASP A 73 16.94 -1.31 64.04
C ASP A 73 15.44 -1.16 63.73
N LEU A 74 15.08 -0.79 62.49
CA LEU A 74 13.71 -0.79 61.97
C LEU A 74 13.07 -2.20 61.98
N PHE A 75 13.80 -3.22 61.52
CA PHE A 75 13.33 -4.61 61.60
C PHE A 75 13.01 -5.02 63.03
N TRP A 76 13.93 -4.76 63.97
CA TRP A 76 13.72 -5.11 65.38
C TRP A 76 12.59 -4.31 66.00
N SER A 77 12.44 -3.03 65.65
CA SER A 77 11.32 -2.21 66.10
C SER A 77 9.97 -2.77 65.64
N ARG A 78 9.82 -3.16 64.37
CA ARG A 78 8.59 -3.79 63.86
C ARG A 78 8.35 -5.17 64.47
N PHE A 79 9.42 -5.89 64.77
CA PHE A 79 9.35 -7.20 65.42
C PHE A 79 8.91 -7.10 66.89
N GLU A 80 9.46 -6.15 67.64
CA GLU A 80 9.06 -5.84 69.01
C GLU A 80 7.61 -5.34 69.07
N GLU A 81 7.23 -4.43 68.17
CA GLU A 81 5.84 -3.94 68.05
C GLU A 81 4.85 -5.11 67.85
N LYS A 82 5.16 -6.06 66.97
CA LYS A 82 4.30 -7.24 66.76
C LYS A 82 4.28 -8.17 67.96
N ILE A 83 5.38 -8.32 68.70
CA ILE A 83 5.37 -9.06 69.96
C ILE A 83 4.48 -8.37 70.98
N ASP A 84 4.60 -7.05 71.13
CA ASP A 84 3.83 -6.27 72.09
C ASP A 84 2.34 -6.28 71.74
N GLU A 85 1.97 -6.20 70.45
CA GLU A 85 0.59 -6.39 70.00
C GLU A 85 0.04 -7.76 70.41
N LYS A 86 0.82 -8.84 70.24
CA LYS A 86 0.41 -10.20 70.63
C LYS A 86 0.31 -10.32 72.15
N LEU A 87 1.25 -9.77 72.90
CA LEU A 87 1.23 -9.79 74.37
C LEU A 87 0.06 -8.96 74.93
N ALA A 88 -0.25 -7.82 74.32
CA ALA A 88 -1.41 -7.01 74.66
C ALA A 88 -2.73 -7.73 74.30
N ALA A 89 -2.77 -8.43 73.16
CA ALA A 89 -3.92 -9.23 72.74
C ALA A 89 -4.14 -10.49 73.60
N ILE A 90 -3.09 -10.98 74.27
CA ILE A 90 -3.17 -12.07 75.25
C ILE A 90 -3.93 -11.62 76.52
N GLY A 91 -4.01 -10.32 76.78
CA GLY A 91 -4.87 -9.72 77.82
C GLY A 91 -4.51 -10.09 79.26
N GLU A 92 -4.96 -9.28 80.21
CA GLU A 92 -4.94 -9.59 81.65
C GLU A 92 -5.81 -10.81 82.03
N ASP A 93 -6.45 -11.47 81.06
CA ASP A 93 -7.35 -12.60 81.23
C ASP A 93 -6.65 -13.90 81.70
N PHE A 94 -5.31 -13.95 81.72
CA PHE A 94 -4.57 -15.04 82.36
C PHE A 94 -4.41 -14.90 83.88
N VAL A 95 -4.80 -13.75 84.47
CA VAL A 95 -4.68 -13.51 85.93
C VAL A 95 -5.92 -13.97 86.70
N HIS A 96 -7.01 -14.29 86.01
CA HIS A 96 -8.15 -14.99 86.60
C HIS A 96 -8.18 -16.43 86.09
N VAL A 97 -7.53 -17.32 86.83
CA VAL A 97 -7.75 -18.76 86.70
C VAL A 97 -9.19 -19.05 87.14
N GLU A 98 -10.13 -18.85 86.21
CA GLU A 98 -11.35 -19.63 86.18
C GLU A 98 -10.97 -21.09 85.90
N ASP A 99 -11.76 -21.99 86.49
CA ASP A 99 -11.59 -23.44 86.44
C ASP A 99 -11.05 -23.92 85.06
N PRO A 100 -9.85 -24.52 85.00
CA PRO A 100 -9.24 -24.99 83.76
C PRO A 100 -10.17 -25.89 82.92
N GLU A 101 -11.09 -26.60 83.58
CA GLU A 101 -12.09 -27.45 82.93
C GLU A 101 -13.19 -26.63 82.22
N ALA A 102 -13.59 -25.48 82.76
CA ALA A 102 -14.56 -24.58 82.14
C ALA A 102 -13.99 -23.91 80.87
N ILE A 103 -12.73 -23.46 80.94
CA ILE A 103 -12.01 -22.89 79.79
C ILE A 103 -11.83 -23.95 78.69
N ASN A 104 -11.46 -25.17 79.06
CA ASN A 104 -11.31 -26.27 78.10
C ASN A 104 -12.64 -26.62 77.41
N GLN A 105 -13.75 -26.65 78.14
CA GLN A 105 -15.08 -26.86 77.57
C GLN A 105 -15.50 -25.71 76.63
N PHE A 106 -15.29 -24.46 77.04
CA PHE A 106 -15.57 -23.29 76.20
C PHE A 106 -14.77 -23.33 74.89
N ASN A 107 -13.47 -23.60 74.97
CA ASN A 107 -12.59 -23.72 73.80
C ASN A 107 -13.01 -24.86 72.88
N LYS A 108 -13.41 -26.01 73.43
CA LYS A 108 -13.92 -27.14 72.64
C LYS A 108 -15.19 -26.77 71.85
N VAL A 109 -16.11 -26.03 72.46
CA VAL A 109 -17.33 -25.54 71.78
C VAL A 109 -16.99 -24.53 70.69
N GLN A 110 -16.11 -23.56 70.96
CA GLN A 110 -15.70 -22.58 69.94
C GLN A 110 -14.95 -23.22 68.79
N LEU A 111 -14.03 -24.14 69.08
CA LEU A 111 -13.31 -24.90 68.06
C LEU A 111 -14.28 -25.68 67.15
N SER A 112 -15.31 -26.33 67.72
CA SER A 112 -16.32 -27.03 66.92
C SER A 112 -17.10 -26.09 65.98
N LYS A 113 -17.41 -24.86 66.42
CA LYS A 113 -18.06 -23.84 65.59
C LYS A 113 -17.15 -23.36 64.47
N ILE A 114 -15.88 -23.10 64.79
CA ILE A 114 -14.85 -22.69 63.81
C ILE A 114 -14.67 -23.79 62.76
N CYS A 115 -14.53 -25.05 63.18
CA CYS A 115 -14.43 -26.17 62.25
C CYS A 115 -15.64 -26.24 61.31
N ARG A 116 -16.86 -26.08 61.82
CA ARG A 116 -18.08 -26.09 60.99
C ARG A 116 -18.11 -24.92 59.99
N LEU A 117 -17.66 -23.73 60.40
CA LEU A 117 -17.54 -22.58 59.51
C LEU A 117 -16.47 -22.79 58.44
N ALA A 118 -15.33 -23.37 58.81
CA ALA A 118 -14.26 -23.72 57.89
C ALA A 118 -14.75 -24.71 56.83
N THR A 119 -15.47 -25.77 57.22
CA THR A 119 -16.06 -26.73 56.27
C THR A 119 -17.00 -26.05 55.28
N ARG A 120 -17.91 -25.19 55.77
CA ARG A 120 -18.84 -24.45 54.91
C ARG A 120 -18.13 -23.50 53.94
N LEU A 121 -17.04 -22.87 54.39
CA LEU A 121 -16.23 -22.01 53.54
C LEU A 121 -15.49 -22.82 52.47
N THR A 122 -14.98 -24.00 52.81
CA THR A 122 -14.37 -24.92 51.84
C THR A 122 -15.37 -25.40 50.80
N GLU A 123 -16.60 -25.73 51.21
CA GLU A 123 -17.69 -26.11 50.29
C GLU A 123 -18.00 -24.97 49.31
N LEU A 124 -18.23 -23.75 49.81
CA LEU A 124 -18.47 -22.58 48.96
C LEU A 124 -17.29 -22.26 48.03
N ALA A 125 -16.05 -22.40 48.51
CA ALA A 125 -14.87 -22.23 47.68
C ALA A 125 -14.83 -23.28 46.56
N SER A 126 -15.18 -24.54 46.86
CA SER A 126 -15.24 -25.61 45.86
C SER A 126 -16.33 -25.37 44.80
N GLU A 127 -17.52 -24.90 45.21
CA GLU A 127 -18.59 -24.51 44.29
C GLU A 127 -18.18 -23.31 43.42
N THR A 128 -17.49 -22.34 44.01
CA THR A 128 -17.00 -21.16 43.29
C THR A 128 -15.95 -21.56 42.25
N VAL A 129 -15.02 -22.45 42.60
CA VAL A 129 -14.02 -22.97 41.64
C VAL A 129 -14.68 -23.77 40.54
N SER A 130 -15.67 -24.61 40.86
CA SER A 130 -16.42 -25.38 39.86
C SER A 130 -17.17 -24.49 38.88
N THR A 131 -17.87 -23.46 39.38
CA THR A 131 -18.61 -22.51 38.52
C THR A 131 -17.65 -21.66 37.68
N GLN A 132 -16.50 -21.28 38.23
CA GLN A 132 -15.46 -20.58 37.49
C GLN A 132 -14.90 -21.43 36.35
N GLN A 133 -14.66 -22.72 36.60
CA GLN A 133 -14.20 -23.67 35.57
C GLN A 133 -15.24 -23.80 34.44
N GLU A 134 -16.52 -23.97 34.78
CA GLU A 134 -17.61 -24.04 33.79
C GLU A 134 -17.69 -22.76 32.93
N LEU A 135 -17.53 -21.59 33.55
CA LEU A 135 -17.49 -20.31 32.83
C LEU A 135 -16.31 -20.23 31.86
N PHE A 136 -15.12 -20.69 32.25
CA PHE A 136 -13.96 -20.71 31.37
C PHE A 136 -14.13 -21.68 30.20
N ASP A 137 -14.69 -22.86 30.44
CA ASP A 137 -14.96 -23.86 29.39
C ASP A 137 -16.01 -23.33 28.40
N ARG A 138 -17.06 -22.66 28.91
CA ARG A 138 -18.07 -22.00 28.07
C ARG A 138 -17.49 -20.85 27.27
N ARG A 139 -16.62 -20.03 27.87
CA ARG A 139 -15.90 -18.96 27.17
C ARG A 139 -15.02 -19.52 26.05
N ALA A 140 -14.27 -20.59 26.31
CA ALA A 140 -13.42 -21.22 25.31
C ALA A 140 -14.24 -21.75 24.12
N THR A 141 -15.37 -22.38 24.40
CA THR A 141 -16.31 -22.87 23.38
C THR A 141 -16.87 -21.73 22.53
N LEU A 142 -17.37 -20.67 23.17
CA LEU A 142 -17.90 -19.50 22.46
C LEU A 142 -16.83 -18.80 21.61
N GLN A 143 -15.60 -18.69 22.11
CA GLN A 143 -14.51 -18.09 21.36
C GLN A 143 -14.15 -18.92 20.12
N LYS A 144 -14.12 -20.24 20.24
CA LYS A 144 -13.89 -21.16 19.12
C LYS A 144 -14.98 -21.03 18.05
N ASP A 145 -16.25 -21.02 18.48
CA ASP A 145 -17.39 -20.88 17.56
C ASP A 145 -17.40 -19.52 16.86
N LEU A 146 -17.13 -18.45 17.60
CA LEU A 146 -17.03 -17.10 17.05
C LEU A 146 -15.91 -17.02 16.00
N MET A 147 -14.72 -17.54 16.31
CA MET A 147 -13.59 -17.58 15.38
C MET A 147 -13.92 -18.37 14.11
N PHE A 148 -14.63 -19.49 14.25
CA PHE A 148 -15.05 -20.29 13.11
C PHE A 148 -16.06 -19.56 12.21
N VAL A 149 -17.06 -18.89 12.81
CA VAL A 149 -18.03 -18.09 12.06
C VAL A 149 -17.37 -16.90 11.38
N LEU A 150 -16.50 -16.18 12.09
CA LEU A 150 -15.73 -15.05 11.54
C LEU A 150 -14.88 -15.51 10.35
N GLY A 151 -14.16 -16.63 10.49
CA GLY A 151 -13.36 -17.22 9.42
C GLY A 151 -14.19 -17.59 8.18
N LYS A 152 -15.40 -18.12 8.37
CA LYS A 152 -16.34 -18.40 7.27
C LYS A 152 -16.81 -17.14 6.57
N VAL A 153 -17.16 -16.09 7.32
CA VAL A 153 -17.63 -14.82 6.75
C VAL A 153 -16.50 -14.14 5.98
N LEU A 154 -15.32 -14.00 6.59
CA LEU A 154 -14.14 -13.44 5.93
C LEU A 154 -13.75 -14.24 4.68
N GLY A 155 -13.79 -15.57 4.75
CA GLY A 155 -13.50 -16.43 3.59
C GLY A 155 -14.50 -16.25 2.44
N ARG A 156 -15.78 -15.97 2.72
CA ARG A 156 -16.78 -15.64 1.69
C ARG A 156 -16.50 -14.27 1.09
N GLU A 157 -16.22 -13.27 1.93
CA GLU A 157 -15.95 -11.90 1.50
C GLU A 157 -14.71 -11.84 0.59
N VAL A 158 -13.63 -12.53 0.97
CA VAL A 158 -12.43 -12.64 0.14
C VAL A 158 -12.74 -13.24 -1.23
N LYS A 159 -13.55 -14.30 -1.30
CA LYS A 159 -13.95 -14.90 -2.58
C LYS A 159 -14.74 -13.93 -3.47
N VAL A 160 -15.66 -13.18 -2.87
CA VAL A 160 -16.46 -12.17 -3.60
C VAL A 160 -15.55 -11.05 -4.12
N LEU A 161 -14.62 -10.56 -3.29
CA LEU A 161 -13.68 -9.52 -3.69
C LEU A 161 -12.72 -9.99 -4.79
N VAL A 162 -12.21 -11.22 -4.71
CA VAL A 162 -11.36 -11.81 -5.75
C VAL A 162 -12.12 -11.91 -7.08
N ALA A 163 -13.37 -12.40 -7.06
CA ALA A 163 -14.18 -12.48 -8.27
C ALA A 163 -14.46 -11.09 -8.86
N ARG A 164 -14.74 -10.08 -8.02
CA ARG A 164 -14.93 -8.70 -8.47
C ARG A 164 -13.66 -8.10 -9.06
N ALA A 165 -12.50 -8.37 -8.45
CA ALA A 165 -11.21 -7.90 -8.96
C ALA A 165 -10.90 -8.54 -10.32
N ALA A 166 -11.12 -9.84 -10.47
CA ALA A 166 -10.94 -10.54 -11.75
C ALA A 166 -11.87 -9.96 -12.85
N ASN A 167 -13.15 -9.73 -12.54
CA ASN A 167 -14.08 -9.12 -13.48
C ASN A 167 -13.64 -7.70 -13.90
N LEU A 168 -13.17 -6.88 -12.94
CA LEU A 168 -12.67 -5.55 -13.24
C LEU A 168 -11.39 -5.59 -14.09
N GLU A 169 -10.50 -6.53 -13.82
CA GLU A 169 -9.29 -6.75 -14.62
C GLU A 169 -9.64 -7.15 -16.06
N GLU A 170 -10.60 -8.07 -16.23
CA GLU A 170 -11.14 -8.43 -17.55
C GLU A 170 -11.77 -7.23 -18.26
N GLU A 171 -12.58 -6.41 -17.58
CA GLU A 171 -13.17 -5.19 -18.17
C GLU A 171 -12.11 -4.16 -18.58
N ILE A 172 -11.08 -3.95 -17.76
CA ILE A 172 -9.97 -3.04 -18.05
C ILE A 172 -9.21 -3.56 -19.28
N ASN A 173 -8.85 -4.84 -19.29
CA ASN A 173 -8.13 -5.44 -20.42
C ASN A 173 -8.96 -5.38 -21.71
N ALA A 174 -10.27 -5.66 -21.64
CA ALA A 174 -11.17 -5.53 -22.78
C ALA A 174 -11.22 -4.09 -23.33
N ARG A 175 -11.27 -3.08 -22.44
CA ARG A 175 -11.26 -1.67 -22.84
C ARG A 175 -9.91 -1.22 -23.39
N LEU A 176 -8.79 -1.72 -22.86
CA LEU A 176 -7.44 -1.41 -23.35
C LEU A 176 -7.18 -2.00 -24.73
N LEU A 177 -7.74 -3.18 -25.03
CA LEU A 177 -7.63 -3.83 -26.33
C LEU A 177 -8.54 -3.23 -27.40
N GLN A 178 -9.55 -2.45 -27.02
CA GLN A 178 -10.43 -1.79 -27.99
C GLN A 178 -9.72 -0.57 -28.62
N PRO A 179 -9.73 -0.46 -29.96
CA PRO A 179 -9.29 0.77 -30.62
C PRO A 179 -10.12 1.93 -30.09
N SER A 180 -9.45 2.98 -29.60
CA SER A 180 -10.15 4.16 -29.10
C SER A 180 -11.06 4.74 -30.20
N GLN A 181 -12.20 5.32 -29.80
CA GLN A 181 -13.08 6.04 -30.71
C GLN A 181 -12.29 7.06 -31.56
N ARG A 182 -11.33 7.73 -30.91
CA ARG A 182 -10.40 8.66 -31.55
C ARG A 182 -9.56 8.01 -32.66
N SER A 183 -9.13 6.75 -32.50
CA SER A 183 -8.40 6.03 -33.55
C SER A 183 -9.30 5.72 -34.76
N ASN A 184 -10.57 5.39 -34.53
CA ASN A 184 -11.53 5.20 -35.60
C ASN A 184 -11.81 6.51 -36.34
N ASP A 185 -12.03 7.60 -35.60
CA ASP A 185 -12.25 8.92 -36.18
C ASP A 185 -11.04 9.38 -37.01
N LEU A 186 -9.81 9.17 -36.49
CA LEU A 186 -8.58 9.52 -37.20
C LEU A 186 -8.38 8.69 -38.48
N ARG A 187 -8.79 7.42 -38.46
CA ARG A 187 -8.77 6.57 -39.66
C ARG A 187 -9.76 7.08 -40.70
N CYS A 188 -10.98 7.41 -40.31
CA CYS A 188 -12.00 7.96 -41.21
C CYS A 188 -11.55 9.28 -41.84
N THR A 189 -10.94 10.18 -41.07
CA THR A 189 -10.43 11.46 -41.60
C THR A 189 -9.23 11.23 -42.52
N TYR A 190 -8.33 10.30 -42.19
CA TYR A 190 -7.21 9.92 -43.06
C TYR A 190 -7.69 9.38 -44.40
N GLU A 191 -8.68 8.48 -44.42
CA GLU A 191 -9.26 7.93 -45.65
C GLU A 191 -9.94 9.00 -46.49
N TRP A 192 -10.63 9.95 -45.86
CA TRP A 192 -11.26 11.08 -46.54
C TRP A 192 -10.23 12.02 -47.17
N LEU A 193 -9.21 12.42 -46.42
CA LEU A 193 -8.09 13.25 -46.92
C LEU A 193 -7.35 12.57 -48.07
N THR A 194 -7.19 11.24 -48.01
CA THR A 194 -6.52 10.48 -49.07
C THR A 194 -7.33 10.52 -50.37
N ARG A 195 -8.66 10.43 -50.28
CA ARG A 195 -9.57 10.59 -51.43
C ARG A 195 -9.54 12.01 -51.98
N GLU A 196 -9.66 13.02 -51.12
CA GLU A 196 -9.60 14.43 -51.54
C GLU A 196 -8.27 14.76 -52.22
N LYS A 197 -7.14 14.25 -51.69
CA LYS A 197 -5.83 14.38 -52.31
C LYS A 197 -5.81 13.78 -53.72
N ALA A 198 -6.33 12.58 -53.91
CA ALA A 198 -6.37 11.91 -55.22
C ALA A 198 -7.23 12.71 -56.24
N GLU A 199 -8.38 13.24 -55.80
CA GLU A 199 -9.21 14.12 -56.64
C GLU A 199 -8.48 15.42 -57.01
N LEU A 200 -7.73 16.01 -56.08
CA LEU A 200 -6.93 17.19 -56.35
C LEU A 200 -5.80 16.90 -57.35
N GLU A 201 -5.09 15.78 -57.17
CA GLU A 201 -4.04 15.33 -58.09
C GLU A 201 -4.60 15.13 -59.51
N GLU A 202 -5.79 14.56 -59.64
CA GLU A 202 -6.47 14.42 -60.94
C GLU A 202 -6.81 15.80 -61.55
N ARG A 203 -7.34 16.73 -60.77
CA ARG A 203 -7.65 18.10 -61.23
C ARG A 203 -6.39 18.86 -61.64
N VAL A 204 -5.31 18.72 -60.88
CA VAL A 204 -4.01 19.33 -61.19
C VAL A 204 -3.48 18.75 -62.50
N SER A 205 -3.54 17.43 -62.70
CA SER A 205 -3.14 16.80 -63.95
C SER A 205 -3.91 17.38 -65.15
N LYS A 206 -5.24 17.51 -65.04
CA LYS A 206 -6.07 18.11 -66.10
C LYS A 206 -5.69 19.57 -66.41
N LEU A 207 -5.37 20.36 -65.38
CA LEU A 207 -4.89 21.73 -65.53
C LEU A 207 -3.52 21.79 -66.21
N THR A 208 -2.62 20.89 -65.84
CA THR A 208 -1.30 20.77 -66.48
C THR A 208 -1.44 20.42 -67.96
N ASP A 209 -2.32 19.48 -68.31
CA ASP A 209 -2.60 19.13 -69.71
C ASP A 209 -3.15 20.34 -70.49
N LEU A 210 -4.09 21.08 -69.89
CA LEU A 210 -4.65 22.28 -70.53
C LEU A 210 -3.57 23.36 -70.74
N LEU A 211 -2.70 23.58 -69.75
CA LEU A 211 -1.59 24.54 -69.88
C LEU A 211 -0.65 24.15 -71.03
N ASN A 212 -0.31 22.86 -71.15
CA ASN A 212 0.52 22.35 -72.24
C ASN A 212 -0.15 22.60 -73.61
N THR A 213 -1.46 22.38 -73.72
CA THR A 213 -2.18 22.70 -74.97
C THR A 213 -2.19 24.19 -75.29
N TYR A 214 -2.32 25.05 -74.28
CA TYR A 214 -2.26 26.50 -74.46
C TYR A 214 -0.86 26.95 -74.92
N ASP A 215 0.20 26.42 -74.31
CA ASP A 215 1.58 26.75 -74.71
C ASP A 215 1.87 26.28 -76.14
N ALA A 216 1.38 25.10 -76.54
CA ALA A 216 1.47 24.63 -77.92
C ALA A 216 0.72 25.57 -78.90
N HIS A 217 -0.49 26.01 -78.55
CA HIS A 217 -1.22 26.98 -79.35
C HIS A 217 -0.49 28.32 -79.43
N LYS A 218 0.07 28.81 -78.33
CA LYS A 218 0.87 30.04 -78.29
C LYS A 218 2.08 29.94 -79.22
N GLN A 219 2.81 28.82 -79.20
CA GLN A 219 3.91 28.57 -80.13
C GLN A 219 3.44 28.59 -81.59
N HIS A 220 2.33 27.89 -81.90
CA HIS A 220 1.75 27.88 -83.23
C HIS A 220 1.31 29.29 -83.71
N PHE A 221 0.71 30.10 -82.82
CA PHE A 221 0.37 31.49 -83.14
C PHE A 221 1.59 32.34 -83.45
N LEU A 222 2.69 32.17 -82.70
CA LEU A 222 3.94 32.87 -82.96
C LEU A 222 4.52 32.47 -84.32
N GLU A 223 4.54 31.17 -84.66
CA GLU A 223 4.97 30.70 -85.99
C GLU A 223 4.11 31.30 -87.11
N LEU A 224 2.78 31.32 -86.94
CA LEU A 224 1.87 31.87 -87.93
C LEU A 224 2.07 33.38 -88.11
N ALA A 225 2.31 34.11 -87.01
CA ALA A 225 2.62 35.54 -87.05
C ALA A 225 3.93 35.81 -87.79
N CYS A 226 4.98 35.00 -87.55
CA CYS A 226 6.24 35.07 -88.29
C CYS A 226 6.02 34.82 -89.79
N ARG A 227 5.32 33.74 -90.16
CA ARG A 227 5.00 33.42 -91.56
C ARG A 227 4.17 34.51 -92.23
N LYS A 228 3.22 35.12 -91.52
CA LYS A 228 2.45 36.26 -92.05
C LYS A 228 3.35 37.47 -92.30
N ALA A 229 4.26 37.78 -91.38
CA ALA A 229 5.23 38.87 -91.56
C ALA A 229 6.18 38.61 -92.73
N ASP A 230 6.61 37.36 -92.94
CA ASP A 230 7.38 36.95 -94.11
C ASP A 230 6.58 37.11 -95.41
N ALA A 231 5.34 36.60 -95.46
CA ALA A 231 4.48 36.72 -96.62
C ALA A 231 4.17 38.19 -96.96
N GLN A 232 3.95 39.04 -95.94
CA GLN A 232 3.76 40.48 -96.14
C GLN A 232 5.00 41.13 -96.76
N ARG A 233 6.20 40.82 -96.25
CA ARG A 233 7.47 41.28 -96.84
C ARG A 233 7.61 40.85 -98.31
N GLN A 234 7.25 39.61 -98.63
CA GLN A 234 7.25 39.11 -100.01
C GLN A 234 6.24 39.86 -100.89
N MET A 235 5.02 40.11 -100.40
CA MET A 235 3.99 40.84 -101.13
C MET A 235 4.36 42.31 -101.37
N ASP A 236 4.96 42.97 -100.37
CA ASP A 236 5.44 44.34 -100.52
C ASP A 236 6.61 44.42 -101.51
N PHE A 237 7.51 43.43 -101.54
CA PHE A 237 8.56 43.30 -102.56
C PHE A 237 7.98 43.10 -103.98
N ILE A 238 6.98 42.23 -104.15
CA ILE A 238 6.28 42.04 -105.43
C ILE A 238 5.58 43.33 -105.88
N ARG A 239 4.97 44.08 -104.95
CA ARG A 239 4.34 45.38 -105.24
C ARG A 239 5.36 46.39 -105.74
N GLN A 240 6.50 46.51 -105.06
CA GLN A 240 7.60 47.38 -105.48
C GLN A 240 8.13 46.99 -106.87
N LEU A 241 8.28 45.69 -107.14
CA LEU A 241 8.64 45.19 -108.47
C LEU A 241 7.62 45.65 -109.53
N LYS A 242 6.33 45.49 -109.28
CA LYS A 242 5.25 45.89 -110.19
C LYS A 242 5.21 47.40 -110.45
N GLU A 243 5.52 48.22 -109.44
CA GLU A 243 5.63 49.68 -109.56
C GLU A 243 6.92 50.11 -110.29
N SER A 244 7.97 49.29 -110.24
CA SER A 244 9.24 49.54 -110.94
C SER A 244 9.28 49.04 -112.40
N VAL A 245 8.27 48.31 -112.88
CA VAL A 245 8.14 47.94 -114.30
C VAL A 245 7.61 49.14 -115.10
N PRO A 246 8.42 49.74 -116.00
CA PRO A 246 7.91 50.76 -116.92
C PRO A 246 6.95 50.11 -117.91
N SER A 247 5.93 50.87 -118.29
CA SER A 247 5.05 50.56 -119.43
C SER A 247 5.88 50.38 -120.71
N ALA A 248 6.25 49.14 -121.02
CA ALA A 248 6.79 48.76 -122.31
C ALA A 248 6.44 47.28 -122.58
N SER A 249 5.33 47.04 -123.28
CA SER A 249 5.38 46.45 -124.61
C SER A 249 4.00 45.94 -125.03
N LYS A 250 3.65 46.36 -126.24
CA LYS A 250 2.38 46.20 -126.93
C LYS A 250 2.63 45.18 -128.04
N ARG A 251 1.78 44.14 -128.13
CA ARG A 251 1.62 43.17 -129.25
C ARG A 251 2.80 42.21 -129.49
N GLN A 252 2.64 40.97 -129.94
CA GLN A 252 1.52 40.06 -130.23
C GLN A 252 2.15 38.67 -130.42
N SER A 253 1.44 37.61 -130.00
CA SER A 253 1.41 36.18 -130.46
C SER A 253 2.47 35.70 -131.47
N PRO A 254 2.97 34.43 -131.38
CA PRO A 254 2.11 33.28 -131.76
C PRO A 254 2.44 31.89 -131.15
N ASN A 255 1.45 31.00 -131.34
CA ASN A 255 1.49 29.56 -131.65
C ASN A 255 2.20 28.52 -130.78
N GLU A 256 1.45 27.43 -130.62
CA GLU A 256 1.78 26.06 -130.22
C GLU A 256 2.95 25.43 -131.01
N VAL A 257 3.74 24.55 -130.38
CA VAL A 257 3.71 23.08 -130.54
C VAL A 257 4.89 22.46 -129.75
N ASP A 258 4.52 21.67 -128.76
CA ASP A 258 4.96 20.31 -128.36
C ASP A 258 6.42 19.76 -128.45
N LEU A 259 6.71 18.95 -127.42
CA LEU A 259 7.60 17.77 -127.28
C LEU A 259 9.10 17.88 -126.88
N THR A 260 9.35 17.23 -125.73
CA THR A 260 10.42 16.28 -125.35
C THR A 260 11.80 16.73 -124.87
N ASP A 261 12.02 16.39 -123.59
CA ASP A 261 13.10 15.62 -122.96
C ASP A 261 14.55 16.13 -122.78
N ASP A 262 15.04 15.68 -121.61
CA ASP A 262 16.39 15.56 -121.07
C ASP A 262 17.08 16.73 -120.32
N VAL A 263 17.19 16.51 -119.00
CA VAL A 263 18.43 16.40 -118.19
C VAL A 263 19.53 17.43 -118.55
N GLU A 264 19.97 18.36 -117.68
CA GLU A 264 20.74 18.09 -116.46
C GLU A 264 20.92 19.38 -115.59
N LYS A 265 21.04 19.14 -114.28
CA LYS A 265 21.35 19.99 -113.10
C LYS A 265 22.40 21.13 -113.28
N PRO A 266 22.43 22.19 -112.43
CA PRO A 266 22.72 21.99 -111.00
C PRO A 266 22.05 22.88 -109.94
N LYS A 267 21.75 22.19 -108.84
CA LYS A 267 21.82 22.59 -107.42
C LYS A 267 22.33 24.01 -107.15
N GLN A 268 21.47 24.83 -106.57
CA GLN A 268 21.89 25.75 -105.50
C GLN A 268 21.15 25.41 -104.21
N ARG A 269 21.92 24.87 -103.27
CA ARG A 269 21.56 24.71 -101.87
C ARG A 269 21.50 26.10 -101.24
N PHE A 270 20.39 26.43 -100.59
CA PHE A 270 20.40 27.38 -99.50
C PHE A 270 20.05 26.62 -98.22
N LEU A 271 21.10 26.38 -97.43
CA LEU A 271 21.01 26.04 -96.03
C LEU A 271 20.60 27.30 -95.28
N TYR A 272 19.54 27.22 -94.48
CA TYR A 272 19.45 27.99 -93.25
C TYR A 272 19.01 27.06 -92.12
N THR A 273 20.01 26.74 -91.30
CA THR A 273 19.94 26.22 -89.95
C THR A 273 19.56 27.31 -88.96
N ASN A 274 19.04 26.86 -87.81
CA ASN A 274 18.94 27.52 -86.50
C ASN A 274 17.70 28.42 -86.32
N LEU A 275 16.95 28.35 -85.22
CA LEU A 275 17.12 27.72 -83.91
C LEU A 275 15.71 27.54 -83.30
#